data_AF-A0A4R2H7E1-F1
#
_entry.id   AF-A0A4R2H7E1-F1
#
_cell.length_a   1.000
_cell.length_b   1.000
_cell.length_c   1.000
_cell.angle_alpha   90.00
_cell.angle_beta   90.00
_cell.angle_gamma   90.00
#
_symmetry.space_group_name_H-M   'P 1'
#
loop_
_entity.id
_entity.type
_entity.pdbx_description
1 polymer ?
#
loop_
_entity_poly.entity_id
_entity_poly.type
_entity_poly.pdbx_seq_one_letter_code
_entity_poly.pdbx_strand_id
1 'polypeptide(L)' 'MRLEVLHVPDCPNLPPLLERLAQVTDLPMMTRVIETDADAAVRDGGFSDVVG' A
#
# COMPACT_ATOMS: atom_id res chain seq x y z
N MET A 1 3.96 -0.06 -16.26
CA MET A 1 3.58 -0.59 -14.93
C MET A 1 3.65 0.55 -13.92
N ARG A 2 2.84 0.54 -12.85
CA ARG A 2 2.77 1.59 -11.83
C ARG A 2 2.85 0.93 -10.46
N LEU A 3 3.62 1.51 -9.54
CA LEU A 3 3.75 1.05 -8.16
C LEU A 3 2.67 1.69 -7.30
N GLU A 4 1.89 0.88 -6.58
CA GLU A 4 0.90 1.34 -5.63
C GLU A 4 1.35 0.96 -4.22
N VAL A 5 1.50 1.96 -3.35
CA VAL A 5 1.91 1.80 -1.95
C VAL A 5 0.68 1.98 -1.07
N LEU A 6 0.24 0.87 -0.50
CA LEU A 6 -0.86 0.82 0.45
C LEU A 6 -0.31 1.05 1.86
N HIS A 7 -0.92 1.96 2.61
CA HIS A 7 -0.44 2.30 3.95
C HIS A 7 -1.58 2.64 4.91
N VAL A 8 -1.32 2.45 6.20
CA VAL A 8 -2.20 2.93 7.28
C VAL A 8 -2.08 4.45 7.43
N PRO A 9 -3.11 5.12 7.98
CA PRO A 9 -3.00 6.53 8.34
C PRO A 9 -1.82 6.77 9.28
N ASP A 10 -1.26 7.98 9.21
CA ASP A 10 -0.17 8.44 10.08
C ASP A 10 1.09 7.56 10.10
N CYS A 11 1.39 6.85 9.01
CA CYS A 11 2.62 6.08 8.89
C CYS A 11 3.84 7.01 8.74
N PRO A 12 4.68 7.19 9.80
CA PRO A 12 5.77 8.17 9.77
C PRO A 12 6.90 7.76 8.82
N ASN A 13 6.96 6.47 8.47
CA ASN A 13 7.99 5.90 7.60
C ASN A 13 7.61 5.96 6.11
N LEU A 14 6.39 6.39 5.77
CA LEU A 14 5.96 6.47 4.39
C LEU A 14 6.76 7.51 3.58
N PRO A 15 6.95 8.76 4.04
CA PRO A 15 7.72 9.75 3.29
C PRO A 15 9.16 9.31 2.95
N PRO A 16 9.99 8.84 3.90
CA PRO A 16 11.36 8.43 3.57
C PRO A 16 11.40 7.17 2.69
N LEU A 17 10.39 6.30 2.76
CA LEU A 17 10.29 5.13 1.90
C LEU A 17 9.97 5.50 0.45
N LEU A 18 9.05 6.45 0.22
CA LEU A 18 8.72 6.94 -1.12
C LEU A 18 9.89 7.66 -1.77
N GLU A 19 10.62 8.49 -1.02
CA GLU A 19 11.83 9.15 -1.51
C GLU A 19 12.88 8.14 -1.97
N ARG A 20 13.07 7.06 -1.21
CA ARG A 20 14.04 6.03 -1.55
C ARG A 20 13.59 5.18 -2.73
N LEU A 21 12.30 4.89 -2.84
CA LEU A 21 11.72 4.23 -4.01
C LEU A 21 11.94 5.07 -5.28
N ALA A 22 11.67 6.38 -5.24
CA ALA A 22 11.91 7.27 -6.38
C ALA A 22 13.36 7.27 -6.87
N GLN A 23 14.33 6.97 -6.00
CA GLN A 23 15.75 6.92 -6.36
C GLN A 23 16.17 5.62 -7.04
N VAL A 24 15.44 4.53 -6.82
CA VAL A 24 15.82 3.19 -7.30
C VAL A 24 14.92 2.67 -8.43
N THR A 25 13.84 3.38 -8.74
CA THR A 25 12.92 3.01 -9.81
C THR A 25 12.36 4.25 -10.52
N ASP A 26 12.26 4.15 -11.85
CA ASP A 26 11.60 5.16 -12.70
C ASP A 26 10.10 4.88 -12.87
N LEU A 27 9.56 3.88 -12.17
CA LEU A 27 8.14 3.57 -12.24
C LEU A 27 7.30 4.65 -11.53
N PRO A 28 6.20 5.12 -12.14
CA PRO A 28 5.31 6.04 -11.46
C PRO A 28 4.75 5.39 -10.19
N MET A 29 4.76 6.15 -9.08
CA MET A 29 4.25 5.70 -7.78
C MET A 29 2.92 6.37 -7.44
N MET A 30 2.06 5.64 -6.75
CA MET A 30 0.83 6.14 -6.12
C MET A 30 0.72 5.62 -4.70
N THR A 31 0.18 6.43 -3.81
CA THR A 31 -0.10 6.04 -2.42
C THR A 31 -1.60 6.00 -2.19
N ARG A 32 -2.04 5.02 -1.40
CA ARG A 32 -3.43 4.95 -0.98
C ARG A 32 -3.51 4.51 0.48
N VAL A 33 -4.34 5.23 1.23
CA VAL A 33 -4.63 4.92 2.64
C VAL A 33 -5.57 3.71 2.69
N ILE A 34 -5.26 2.78 3.58
CA ILE A 34 -6.14 1.70 4.01
C ILE A 34 -6.53 2.02 5.46
N GLU A 35 -7.82 2.20 5.70
CA GLU A 35 -8.35 2.49 7.03
C GLU A 35 -9.00 1.26 7.67
N THR A 36 -9.41 0.28 6.86
CA THR A 36 -10.13 -0.91 7.31
C THR A 36 -9.59 -2.19 6.71
N ASP A 37 -9.84 -3.33 7.37
CA ASP A 37 -9.51 -4.65 6.85
C ASP A 37 -10.23 -4.94 5.51
N ALA A 38 -11.42 -4.37 5.33
CA ALA A 38 -12.16 -4.45 4.08
C ALA A 38 -11.43 -3.74 2.92
N ASP A 39 -10.83 -2.59 3.18
CA ASP A 39 -10.01 -1.86 2.17
C ASP A 39 -8.77 -2.66 1.75
N ALA A 40 -8.20 -3.45 2.67
CA ALA A 40 -7.11 -4.37 2.36
C ALA A 40 -7.59 -5.56 1.52
N ALA A 41 -8.74 -6.16 1.88
CA ALA A 41 -9.30 -7.34 1.22
C ALA A 41 -9.80 -7.07 -0.21
N VAL A 42 -10.11 -5.83 -0.58
CA VAL A 42 -10.52 -5.47 -1.97
C VAL A 42 -9.38 -5.68 -2.98
N ARG A 43 -8.12 -5.79 -2.53
CA ARG A 43 -6.94 -5.88 -3.40
C ARG A 43 -6.17 -7.19 -3.25
N ASP A 44 -6.28 -7.84 -2.10
CA ASP A 44 -5.81 -9.21 -1.90
C ASP A 44 -6.95 -10.14 -2.29
N GLY A 45 -6.88 -10.78 -3.47
CA GLY A 45 -7.99 -11.54 -4.06
C GLY A 45 -8.46 -12.75 -3.23
N GLY A 46 -9.13 -12.51 -2.12
CA GLY A 46 -9.68 -13.50 -1.21
C GLY A 46 -8.87 -13.71 0.08
N PHE A 47 -8.88 -12.75 1.01
CA PHE A 47 -8.65 -13.06 2.42
C PHE A 47 -9.99 -13.48 3.10
N SER A 48 -10.75 -14.38 2.47
CA SER A 48 -12.13 -14.73 2.87
C SER A 48 -12.26 -16.12 3.50
N ASP A 49 -11.18 -16.74 3.99
CA ASP A 49 -11.24 -18.13 4.49
C ASP A 49 -10.43 -18.40 5.78
N VAL A 50 -10.38 -17.47 6.75
CA VAL A 50 -9.69 -17.77 8.04
C VAL A 50 -10.41 -17.31 9.31
N VAL A 51 -11.71 -17.04 9.27
CA VAL A 51 -12.50 -16.90 10.52
C VAL A 51 -13.76 -17.74 10.41
N GLY A 52 -13.65 -18.99 10.86
CA GLY A 52 -14.76 -19.83 11.30
C GLY A 52 -14.94 -19.72 12.81
#